data_AF-A0A494VQU1-F1
#
_entry.id   AF-A0A494VQU1-F1
#
_cell.length_a   1.000
_cell.length_b   1.000
_cell.length_c   1.000
_cell.angle_alpha   90.00
_cell.angle_beta   90.00
_cell.angle_gamma   90.00
#
_symmetry.space_group_name_H-M   'P 1'
#
loop_
_entity.id
_entity.type
_entity.pdbx_description
1 polymer ?
#
loop_
_entity_poly.entity_id
_entity_poly.type
_entity_poly.pdbx_seq_one_letter_code
_entity_poly.pdbx_strand_id
1 'polypeptide(L)'
;MIAIINQVFEIQQKLQQRGDTIADRNFKRIYHEFETLGYNVIDPAGRDYKETDTDIEATLSGGLSTGMKITRVLKPIIYQADSGLQPLLVQKGIVIAEGEQK
;
A
#
# COMPACT_ATOMS: atom_id res chain seq x y z
N MET A 1 8.35 -8.84 11.16
CA MET A 1 7.82 -7.46 11.13
C MET A 1 6.74 -7.27 10.07
N ILE A 2 7.00 -7.65 8.81
CA ILE A 2 6.05 -7.48 7.66
C ILE A 2 4.60 -7.90 7.99
N ALA A 3 4.40 -9.04 8.63
CA ALA A 3 3.06 -9.50 9.02
C ALA A 3 2.32 -8.52 9.95
N ILE A 4 3.02 -7.87 10.88
CA ILE A 4 2.43 -6.88 11.80
C ILE A 4 2.07 -5.61 11.01
N ILE A 5 2.96 -5.14 10.14
CA ILE A 5 2.68 -3.98 9.26
C ILE A 5 1.42 -4.24 8.44
N ASN A 6 1.29 -5.42 7.85
CA ASN A 6 0.10 -5.80 7.08
C ASN A 6 -1.18 -5.77 7.95
N GLN A 7 -1.12 -6.28 9.18
CA GLN A 7 -2.27 -6.24 10.09
C GLN A 7 -2.64 -4.80 10.48
N VAL A 8 -1.66 -3.95 10.80
CA VAL A 8 -1.91 -2.54 11.12
C VAL A 8 -2.55 -1.82 9.94
N PHE A 9 -2.02 -2.02 8.74
CA PHE A 9 -2.54 -1.45 7.50
C PHE A 9 -3.97 -1.90 7.22
N GLU A 10 -4.26 -3.21 7.37
CA GLU A 10 -5.59 -3.76 7.18
C GLU A 10 -6.61 -3.17 8.18
N ILE A 11 -6.23 -3.02 9.44
CA ILE A 11 -7.10 -2.42 10.46
C ILE A 11 -7.39 -0.96 10.13
N GLN A 12 -6.36 -0.18 9.75
CA GLN A 12 -6.55 1.21 9.34
C GLN A 12 -7.51 1.31 8.15
N GLN A 13 -7.30 0.52 7.10
CA GLN A 13 -8.19 0.52 5.94
C GLN A 13 -9.65 0.20 6.32
N LYS A 14 -9.87 -0.81 7.18
CA LYS A 14 -11.22 -1.18 7.63
C LYS A 14 -11.91 -0.04 8.40
N LEU A 15 -11.16 0.75 9.16
CA LEU A 15 -11.69 1.92 9.87
C LEU A 15 -11.97 3.09 8.91
N GLN A 16 -11.05 3.35 7.98
CA GLN A 16 -11.25 4.38 6.95
C GLN A 16 -12.46 4.10 6.07
N GLN A 17 -12.70 2.84 5.69
CA GLN A 17 -13.90 2.42 4.95
C GLN A 17 -15.20 2.66 5.72
N ARG A 18 -15.15 2.70 7.06
CA ARG A 18 -16.29 3.04 7.94
C ARG A 18 -16.42 4.54 8.19
N GLY A 19 -15.46 5.35 7.75
CA GLY A 19 -15.37 6.78 8.08
C GLY A 19 -14.89 7.06 9.50
N ASP A 20 -14.33 6.06 10.20
CA ASP A 20 -13.85 6.19 11.57
C ASP A 20 -12.45 6.80 11.61
N THR A 21 -12.34 8.04 12.10
CA THR A 21 -11.07 8.79 12.18
C THR A 21 -10.44 8.80 13.58
N ILE A 22 -11.10 8.17 14.56
CA ILE A 22 -10.73 8.19 15.98
C ILE A 22 -9.27 7.74 16.20
N ALA A 23 -8.82 6.76 15.42
CA ALA A 23 -7.51 6.14 15.55
C ALA A 23 -6.45 6.67 14.57
N ASP A 24 -6.75 7.65 13.70
CA ASP A 24 -5.82 8.12 12.67
C ASP A 24 -4.49 8.61 13.26
N ARG A 25 -4.55 9.30 14.41
CA ARG A 25 -3.34 9.75 15.11
C ARG A 25 -2.54 8.58 15.68
N ASN A 26 -3.20 7.52 16.12
CA ASN A 26 -2.53 6.30 16.61
C ASN A 26 -1.81 5.60 15.45
N PHE A 27 -2.47 5.45 14.31
CA PHE A 27 -1.84 4.87 13.11
C PHE A 27 -0.65 5.69 12.66
N LYS A 28 -0.76 7.03 12.58
CA LYS A 28 0.37 7.91 12.24
C LYS A 28 1.58 7.69 13.14
N ARG A 29 1.37 7.55 14.45
CA ARG A 29 2.46 7.24 15.40
C ARG A 29 3.05 5.86 15.15
N ILE A 30 2.22 4.84 14.92
CA ILE A 30 2.68 3.48 14.63
C ILE A 30 3.52 3.44 13.34
N TYR A 31 3.10 4.12 12.27
CA TYR A 31 3.90 4.21 11.04
C TYR A 31 5.21 4.95 11.25
N HIS A 32 5.22 5.99 12.09
CA HIS A 32 6.46 6.66 12.45
C HIS A 32 7.44 5.74 13.19
N GLU A 33 6.94 4.86 14.06
CA GLU A 33 7.79 3.82 14.69
C GLU A 33 8.30 2.81 13.65
N PHE A 34 7.48 2.43 12.66
CA PHE A 34 7.95 1.58 11.56
C PHE A 34 9.05 2.26 10.74
N GLU A 35 8.89 3.53 10.40
CA GLU A 35 9.90 4.33 9.70
C GLU A 35 11.20 4.41 10.50
N THR A 36 11.11 4.61 11.83
CA THR A 36 12.26 4.65 12.74
C THR A 36 13.00 3.30 12.79
N LEU A 37 12.27 2.20 12.61
CA LEU A 37 12.82 0.85 12.46
C LEU A 37 13.31 0.56 11.02
N GLY A 38 13.29 1.55 10.13
CA GLY A 38 13.74 1.44 8.75
C GLY A 38 12.68 0.97 7.75
N TYR A 39 11.42 0.78 8.16
CA TYR A 39 10.35 0.34 7.26
C TYR A 39 9.56 1.53 6.70
N ASN A 40 9.57 1.67 5.38
CA ASN A 40 8.72 2.61 4.67
C ASN A 40 7.50 1.86 4.09
N VAL A 41 6.31 2.22 4.56
CA VAL A 41 5.04 1.58 4.18
C VAL A 41 4.26 2.53 3.28
N ILE A 42 4.01 2.11 2.05
CA ILE A 42 3.37 2.95 1.03
C ILE A 42 2.03 2.34 0.65
N ASP A 43 0.98 3.17 0.71
CA ASP A 43 -0.34 2.86 0.17
C ASP A 43 -0.45 3.38 -1.27
N PRO A 44 -0.47 2.51 -2.29
CA PRO A 44 -0.60 2.92 -3.68
C PRO A 44 -2.06 3.20 -4.11
N ALA A 45 -3.03 3.23 -3.20
CA ALA A 45 -4.42 3.54 -3.54
C ALA A 45 -4.55 4.87 -4.30
N GLY A 46 -5.31 4.87 -5.39
CA GLY A 46 -5.51 6.04 -6.24
C GLY A 46 -4.36 6.36 -7.21
N ARG A 47 -3.24 5.64 -7.15
CA ARG A 47 -2.16 5.73 -8.14
C ARG A 47 -2.62 5.14 -9.48
N ASP A 48 -2.18 5.74 -10.59
CA ASP A 48 -2.35 5.15 -11.92
C ASP A 48 -1.57 3.83 -12.00
N TYR A 49 -2.21 2.78 -12.49
CA TYR A 49 -1.58 1.49 -12.70
C TYR A 49 -0.75 1.49 -13.98
N LYS A 50 0.52 1.09 -13.88
CA LYS A 50 1.38 0.83 -15.03
C LYS A 50 1.94 -0.58 -14.93
N GLU A 51 1.94 -1.32 -16.04
CA GLU A 51 2.52 -2.66 -16.10
C GLU A 51 4.03 -2.65 -15.79
N THR A 52 4.70 -1.52 -16.00
CA THR A 52 6.12 -1.31 -15.67
C THR A 52 6.39 -1.12 -14.17
N ASP A 53 5.36 -0.98 -13.33
CA ASP A 53 5.54 -0.82 -11.89
C ASP A 53 6.04 -2.13 -11.28
N THR A 54 7.30 -2.12 -10.85
CA THR A 54 7.98 -3.32 -10.33
C THR A 54 7.66 -3.61 -8.87
N ASP A 55 7.11 -2.63 -8.15
CA ASP A 55 6.83 -2.64 -6.72
C ASP A 55 5.42 -3.10 -6.36
N ILE A 56 4.58 -3.38 -7.36
CA ILE A 56 3.22 -3.89 -7.19
C ILE A 56 3.01 -5.20 -7.95
N GLU A 57 2.04 -5.97 -7.47
CA GLU A 57 1.41 -7.09 -8.15
C GLU A 57 -0.08 -6.79 -8.22
N ALA A 58 -0.58 -6.60 -9.45
CA ALA A 58 -1.95 -6.14 -9.67
C ALA A 58 -2.82 -7.26 -10.23
N THR A 59 -4.02 -7.41 -9.67
CA THR A 59 -5.12 -8.13 -10.31
C THR A 59 -5.96 -7.14 -11.09
N LEU A 60 -6.16 -7.40 -12.38
CA LEU A 60 -6.93 -6.53 -13.26
C LEU A 60 -8.41 -6.95 -13.25
N SER A 61 -9.28 -6.06 -12.79
CA SER A 61 -10.72 -6.26 -12.86
C SER A 61 -11.25 -5.70 -14.19
N GLY A 62 -11.84 -6.55 -15.02
CA GLY A 62 -12.48 -6.15 -16.29
C GLY A 62 -11.59 -6.19 -17.54
N GLY A 63 -10.38 -6.75 -17.45
CA GLY A 63 -9.42 -6.84 -18.57
C GLY A 63 -8.60 -5.55 -18.74
N LEU A 64 -7.42 -5.66 -19.37
CA LEU A 64 -6.48 -4.54 -19.50
C LEU A 64 -7.06 -3.41 -20.37
N SER A 65 -7.08 -2.19 -19.83
CA SER A 65 -7.51 -0.99 -20.53
C SER A 65 -6.56 0.19 -20.30
N THR A 66 -6.63 1.22 -21.14
CA THR A 66 -5.87 2.44 -20.95
C THR A 66 -6.44 3.23 -19.77
N GLY A 67 -5.57 3.74 -18.88
CA GLY A 67 -5.99 4.59 -17.76
C GLY A 67 -6.50 3.84 -16.54
N MET A 68 -6.03 2.60 -16.33
CA MET A 68 -6.34 1.85 -15.12
C MET A 68 -5.81 2.55 -13.86
N LYS A 69 -6.61 2.50 -12.80
CA LYS A 69 -6.26 3.03 -11.49
C LYS A 69 -6.32 1.96 -10.43
N ILE A 70 -5.43 2.07 -9.45
CA ILE A 70 -5.46 1.21 -8.27
C ILE A 70 -6.65 1.63 -7.40
N THR A 71 -7.69 0.81 -7.39
CA THR A 71 -8.93 1.10 -6.63
C THR A 71 -8.92 0.43 -5.26
N ARG A 72 -8.20 -0.68 -5.10
CA ARG A 72 -8.10 -1.38 -3.81
C ARG A 72 -6.69 -1.89 -3.57
N VAL A 73 -6.24 -1.77 -2.33
CA VAL A 73 -4.93 -2.27 -1.89
C VAL A 73 -5.14 -3.37 -0.87
N LEU A 74 -4.75 -4.59 -1.19
CA LEU A 74 -4.87 -5.75 -0.31
C LEU A 74 -3.66 -5.86 0.64
N LYS A 75 -2.47 -5.46 0.15
CA LYS A 75 -1.25 -5.34 0.95
C LYS A 75 -0.47 -4.10 0.52
N PRO A 76 0.15 -3.37 1.45
CA PRO A 76 0.94 -2.19 1.11
C PRO A 76 2.26 -2.59 0.48
N ILE A 77 2.89 -1.64 -0.20
CA ILE A 77 4.29 -1.76 -0.62
C ILE A 77 5.15 -1.49 0.60
N ILE A 78 6.15 -2.34 0.87
CA ILE A 78 7.05 -2.15 2.01
C ILE A 78 8.48 -2.15 1.50
N TYR A 79 9.17 -1.04 1.74
CA TYR A 79 10.60 -0.93 1.59
C TYR A 79 11.27 -0.98 2.97
N GLN A 80 12.48 -1.53 3.03
CA GLN A 80 13.31 -1.49 4.22
C GLN A 80 14.61 -0.77 3.87
N ALA A 81 14.85 0.36 4.53
CA ALA A 81 16.13 1.03 4.50
C ALA A 81 17.04 0.38 5.55
N ASP A 82 18.21 -0.07 5.12
CA ASP A 82 19.32 -0.32 6.02
C ASP A 82 20.28 0.88 5.95
N SER A 83 20.85 1.26 7.08
CA SER A 83 21.51 2.57 7.24
C SER A 83 22.62 2.77 6.18
N GLY A 84 22.40 3.65 5.21
CA GLY A 84 23.35 4.02 4.15
C GLY A 84 23.19 3.31 2.81
N LEU A 85 22.23 2.39 2.66
CA LEU A 85 21.94 1.69 1.41
C LEU A 85 20.63 2.17 0.77
N GLN A 86 20.48 1.87 -0.52
CA GLN A 86 19.20 2.08 -1.22
C GLN A 86 18.09 1.25 -0.55
N PRO A 87 16.86 1.79 -0.40
CA PRO A 87 15.76 1.06 0.18
C PRO A 87 15.50 -0.26 -0.56
N LEU A 88 15.54 -1.37 0.16
CA LEU A 88 15.25 -2.70 -0.39
C LEU A 88 13.74 -2.94 -0.40
N LEU A 89 13.17 -3.30 -1.55
CA LEU A 89 11.78 -3.74 -1.62
C LEU A 89 11.64 -5.10 -0.90
N VAL A 90 10.98 -5.11 0.26
CA VAL A 90 10.77 -6.33 1.06
C VAL A 90 9.36 -6.90 0.91
N GLN A 91 8.40 -6.12 0.39
CA GLN A 91 7.08 -6.61 0.01
C GLN A 91 6.53 -5.80 -1.16
N LYS A 92 6.11 -6.48 -2.23
CA LYS A 92 5.30 -5.88 -3.28
C LYS A 92 3.90 -5.56 -2.78
N GLY A 93 3.37 -4.41 -3.18
CA GLY A 93 1.97 -4.09 -2.94
C GLY A 93 1.07 -5.03 -3.72
N ILE A 94 0.12 -5.67 -3.06
CA ILE A 94 -0.88 -6.50 -3.74
C ILE A 94 -2.12 -5.65 -3.94
N VAL A 95 -2.50 -5.41 -5.19
CA VAL A 95 -3.51 -4.40 -5.53
C VAL A 95 -4.53 -4.93 -6.53
N ILE A 96 -5.68 -4.26 -6.59
CA ILE A 96 -6.68 -4.43 -7.64
C ILE A 96 -6.68 -3.13 -8.45
N ALA A 97 -6.50 -3.27 -9.75
CA ALA A 97 -6.58 -2.17 -10.70
C ALA A 97 -7.82 -2.33 -11.57
N GLU A 98 -8.54 -1.22 -11.76
CA GLU A 98 -9.77 -1.15 -12.53
C GLU A 98 -9.63 -0.06 -13.60
N GLY A 99 -10.12 -0.36 -14.79
CA GLY A 99 -10.29 0.63 -15.84
C GLY A 99 -11.53 1.49 -15.59
N GLU A 100 -11.55 2.72 -16.10
CA GLU A 100 -12.79 3.51 -16.14
C GLU A 100 -13.85 2.73 -16.95
N GLN A 101 -14.93 2.31 -16.28
CA GLN A 101 -16.12 1.83 -16.97
C GLN A 101 -16.83 3.06 -17.53
N LYS A 102 -16.88 3.17 -18.87
CA LYS A 102 -17.78 4.11 -19.55
C LYS A 102 -19.23 3.63 -19.49
#